data_AF-A0A8T1WME2-F1
#
_entry.id   AF-A0A8T1WME2-F1
#
_cell.length_a   1.000
_cell.length_b   1.000
_cell.length_c   1.000
_cell.angle_alpha   90.00
_cell.angle_beta   90.00
_cell.angle_gamma   90.00
#
_symmetry.space_group_name_H-M   'P 1'
#
loop_
_entity.id
_entity.type
_entity.pdbx_description
1 polymer ?
#
loop_
_entity_poly.entity_id
_entity_poly.type
_entity_poly.pdbx_seq_one_letter_code
_entity_poly.pdbx_strand_id
1 'polypeptide(L)'
;MATEVKEEAMQIGESEDVAMTDAEENDAGVVTLDKVSLLQESVDKMALSMFNALRLLPASNASTQETKDAITSLANDVLRMVQETDVLIDDLPGLDKTEAEQLEELRRLQIQSEEEAQTLRQVAEEAERWMDRARDSLRVISETRLRR
;
A
#
# COMPACT_ATOMS: atom_id res chain seq x y z
N MET A 1 -20.65 -12.66 -73.17
CA MET A 1 -19.33 -12.16 -72.78
C MET A 1 -19.47 -11.55 -71.39
N ALA A 2 -18.64 -12.03 -70.46
CA ALA A 2 -18.31 -11.55 -69.10
C ALA A 2 -19.50 -11.11 -68.20
N THR A 3 -19.98 -11.87 -67.21
CA THR A 3 -19.40 -12.17 -65.87
C THR A 3 -18.82 -10.95 -65.15
N GLU A 4 -19.66 -10.22 -64.42
CA GLU A 4 -19.22 -9.41 -63.28
C GLU A 4 -19.38 -10.26 -62.02
N VAL A 5 -18.24 -10.69 -61.48
CA VAL A 5 -18.10 -11.38 -60.21
C VAL A 5 -18.25 -10.33 -59.11
N LYS A 6 -19.25 -10.49 -58.25
CA LYS A 6 -19.42 -9.71 -57.03
C LYS A 6 -18.53 -10.34 -55.97
N GLU A 7 -17.29 -9.87 -55.85
CA GLU A 7 -16.39 -10.21 -54.76
C GLU A 7 -16.90 -9.53 -53.47
N GLU A 8 -17.47 -10.33 -52.57
CA GLU A 8 -17.69 -9.96 -51.18
C GLU A 8 -16.34 -9.92 -50.47
N ALA A 9 -15.79 -8.71 -50.30
CA ALA A 9 -14.71 -8.46 -49.36
C ALA A 9 -15.27 -8.60 -47.94
N MET A 10 -15.06 -9.77 -47.36
CA MET A 10 -15.26 -10.08 -45.95
C MET A 10 -14.38 -9.15 -45.12
N GLN A 11 -14.97 -8.08 -44.58
CA GLN A 11 -14.31 -7.16 -43.66
C GLN A 11 -14.23 -7.85 -42.30
N ILE A 12 -13.14 -8.57 -42.08
CA ILE A 12 -12.75 -9.10 -40.78
C ILE A 12 -12.49 -7.87 -39.89
N GLY A 13 -13.44 -7.56 -39.01
CA GLY A 13 -13.26 -6.57 -37.98
C GLY A 13 -12.07 -6.97 -37.13
N GLU A 14 -11.07 -6.09 -37.08
CA GLU A 14 -9.96 -6.15 -36.12
C GLU A 14 -10.57 -6.23 -34.72
N SER A 15 -10.46 -7.40 -34.10
CA SER A 15 -10.64 -7.55 -32.67
C SER A 15 -9.48 -6.79 -32.01
N GLU A 16 -9.76 -5.57 -31.55
CA GLU A 16 -8.93 -4.89 -30.56
C GLU A 16 -8.77 -5.84 -29.37
N ASP A 17 -7.57 -6.37 -29.26
CA ASP A 17 -7.08 -7.14 -28.13
C ASP A 17 -7.10 -6.19 -26.93
N VAL A 18 -8.17 -6.24 -26.14
CA VAL A 18 -8.27 -5.46 -24.90
C VAL A 18 -7.27 -6.07 -23.93
N ALA A 19 -6.04 -5.57 -24.00
CA ALA A 19 -5.03 -5.79 -22.99
C ALA A 19 -5.59 -5.25 -21.67
N MET A 20 -6.12 -6.16 -20.85
CA MET A 20 -6.28 -5.95 -19.41
C MET A 20 -4.86 -5.81 -18.86
N THR A 21 -4.32 -4.61 -18.95
CA THR A 21 -3.15 -4.24 -18.17
C THR A 21 -3.64 -4.18 -16.73
N ASP A 22 -3.37 -5.26 -15.99
CA ASP A 22 -3.46 -5.29 -14.55
C ASP A 22 -2.65 -4.11 -14.02
N ALA A 23 -3.36 -3.03 -13.70
CA ALA A 23 -2.86 -1.96 -12.86
C ALA A 23 -2.78 -2.51 -11.43
N GLU A 24 -1.85 -3.44 -11.20
CA GLU A 24 -1.33 -3.74 -9.87
C GLU A 24 -0.35 -2.63 -9.48
N GLU A 25 -0.86 -1.41 -9.38
CA GLU A 25 -0.33 -0.38 -8.46
C GLU A 25 -1.31 -0.23 -7.30
N ASN A 26 -1.80 -1.36 -6.79
CA ASN A 26 -2.33 -1.37 -5.42
C ASN A 26 -1.13 -1.53 -4.50
N ASP A 27 -0.60 -0.39 -4.03
CA ASP A 27 0.21 -0.23 -2.80
C ASP A 27 -0.58 -0.64 -1.53
N ALA A 28 -1.48 -1.62 -1.68
CA ALA A 28 -2.25 -2.24 -0.63
C ALA A 28 -1.33 -3.21 0.11
N GLY A 29 -0.56 -2.71 1.08
CA GLY A 29 0.07 -3.62 2.03
C GLY A 29 1.19 -3.10 2.89
N VAL A 30 1.64 -1.85 2.77
CA VAL A 30 2.61 -1.33 3.73
C VAL A 30 1.85 -0.60 4.84
N VAL A 31 1.41 -1.38 5.83
CA VAL A 31 1.20 -0.88 7.19
C VAL A 31 2.58 -0.45 7.75
N THR A 32 3.10 0.68 7.26
CA THR A 32 4.13 1.48 7.94
C THR A 32 3.49 2.74 8.49
N LEU A 33 2.27 2.59 9.04
CA LEU A 33 1.41 3.68 9.50
C LEU A 33 1.97 4.40 10.75
N ASP A 34 3.16 4.01 11.21
CA ASP A 34 3.79 4.59 12.39
C ASP A 34 5.00 5.49 12.07
N LYS A 35 5.02 6.11 10.89
CA LYS A 35 6.06 7.10 10.53
C LYS A 35 6.08 8.29 11.47
N VAL A 36 4.93 8.69 12.01
CA VAL A 36 4.84 9.78 13.00
C VAL A 36 5.52 9.38 14.31
N SER A 37 5.36 8.15 14.80
CA SER A 37 6.08 7.71 16.01
C SER A 37 7.56 7.50 15.75
N LEU A 38 7.97 7.06 14.55
CA LEU A 38 9.38 7.03 14.16
C LEU A 38 10.00 8.43 14.14
N LEU A 39 9.25 9.43 13.67
CA LEU A 39 9.67 10.83 13.72
C LEU A 39 9.80 11.30 15.18
N GLN A 40 8.86 10.96 16.05
CA GLN A 40 8.93 11.28 17.48
C GLN A 40 10.16 10.66 18.14
N GLU A 41 10.43 9.37 17.90
CA GLU A 41 11.62 8.69 18.43
C GLU A 41 12.92 9.35 17.91
N SER A 42 12.95 9.74 16.63
CA SER A 42 14.08 10.45 16.03
C SER A 42 14.35 11.79 16.72
N VAL A 43 13.30 12.60 16.93
CA VAL A 43 13.39 13.90 17.61
C VAL A 43 13.83 13.74 19.06
N ASP A 44 13.29 12.75 19.78
CA ASP A 44 13.66 12.47 21.18
C ASP A 44 15.13 12.04 21.30
N LYS A 45 15.60 11.17 20.40
CA LYS A 45 17.00 10.73 20.35
C LYS A 45 17.95 11.89 20.02
N MET A 46 17.54 12.78 19.12
CA MET A 46 18.29 14.00 18.80
C MET A 46 18.42 14.92 20.01
N ALA A 47 17.31 15.17 20.72
CA ALA A 47 17.31 16.00 21.93
C ALA A 47 18.22 15.41 23.02
N LEU A 48 18.20 14.09 23.21
CA LEU A 48 19.05 13.40 24.18
C LEU A 48 20.54 13.51 23.81
N SER A 49 20.86 13.37 22.53
CA SER A 49 22.22 13.52 22.01
C SER A 49 22.76 14.94 22.18
N MET A 50 21.94 15.96 21.85
CA MET A 50 22.29 17.35 22.08
C MET A 50 22.49 17.66 23.57
N PHE A 51 21.64 17.13 24.45
CA PHE A 51 21.81 17.27 25.89
C PHE A 51 23.12 16.66 26.39
N ASN A 52 23.46 15.46 25.92
CA ASN A 52 24.72 14.82 26.23
C ASN A 52 25.92 15.62 25.70
N ALA A 53 25.80 16.25 24.53
CA ALA A 53 26.82 17.14 23.97
C ALA A 53 27.05 18.36 24.86
N LEU A 54 25.95 19.03 25.25
CA LEU A 54 25.99 20.17 26.17
C LEU A 54 26.50 19.78 27.56
N ARG A 55 26.36 18.52 27.99
CA ARG A 55 26.93 18.04 29.26
C ARG A 55 28.44 17.81 29.19
N LEU A 56 28.97 17.45 28.03
CA LEU A 56 30.40 17.21 27.82
C LEU A 56 31.21 18.52 27.67
N LEU A 57 30.59 19.59 27.17
CA LEU A 57 31.23 20.90 26.96
C LEU A 57 31.72 21.61 28.26
N PRO A 58 30.98 21.64 29.38
CA PRO A 58 31.46 22.22 30.63
C PRO A 58 32.62 21.44 31.27
N ALA A 59 32.76 20.15 30.96
CA ALA A 59 33.85 19.31 31.46
C ALA A 59 35.15 19.49 30.65
N SER A 60 35.11 20.14 29.48
CA SER A 60 36.23 20.26 28.55
C SER A 60 37.18 21.43 28.83
N ASN A 61 37.08 22.10 29.97
CA ASN A 61 38.03 23.15 30.39
C ASN A 61 39.48 22.63 30.56
N ALA A 62 39.65 21.29 30.55
CA ALA A 62 40.93 20.60 30.45
C ALA A 62 40.93 19.74 29.17
N SER A 63 41.13 20.35 27.99
CA SER A 63 40.92 19.68 26.70
C SER A 63 42.01 18.66 26.35
N THR A 64 41.84 17.40 26.76
CA THR A 64 42.52 16.27 26.12
C THR A 64 42.00 16.11 24.69
N GLN A 65 42.86 15.70 23.75
CA GLN A 65 42.48 15.47 22.34
C GLN A 65 41.22 14.57 22.22
N GLU A 66 41.11 13.59 23.11
CA GLU A 66 39.96 12.69 23.24
C GLU A 66 38.62 13.41 23.44
N THR A 67 38.58 14.50 24.23
CA THR A 67 37.34 15.30 24.41
C THR A 67 36.95 16.06 23.14
N LYS A 68 37.93 16.53 22.36
CA LYS A 68 37.66 17.20 21.07
C LYS A 68 37.14 16.21 20.03
N ASP A 69 37.72 15.02 19.99
CA ASP A 69 37.30 13.95 19.08
C ASP A 69 35.89 13.46 19.45
N ALA A 70 35.58 13.32 20.74
CA ALA A 70 34.24 12.97 21.21
C ALA A 70 33.18 14.04 20.87
N ILE A 71 33.50 15.32 21.04
CA ILE A 71 32.61 16.44 20.66
C ILE A 71 32.37 16.43 19.14
N THR A 72 33.42 16.19 18.35
CA THR A 72 33.32 16.17 16.88
C THR A 72 32.50 14.98 16.38
N SER A 73 32.70 13.80 16.97
CA SER A 73 31.88 12.62 16.68
C SER A 73 30.40 12.88 16.98
N LEU A 74 30.11 13.48 18.14
CA LEU A 74 28.74 13.75 18.56
C LEU A 74 28.06 14.83 17.70
N ALA A 75 28.81 15.84 17.25
CA ALA A 75 28.32 16.83 16.31
C ALA A 75 27.96 16.20 14.94
N ASN A 76 28.80 15.28 14.44
CA ASN A 76 28.50 14.54 13.22
C ASN A 76 27.28 13.63 13.39
N ASP A 77 27.12 13.00 14.55
CA ASP A 77 25.94 12.20 14.86
C ASP A 77 24.66 13.04 14.89
N VAL A 78 24.70 14.24 15.48
CA VAL A 78 23.58 15.19 15.47
C VAL A 78 23.24 15.61 14.04
N LEU A 79 24.23 15.95 13.21
CA LEU A 79 23.99 16.33 11.81
C LEU A 79 23.36 15.20 11.00
N ARG A 80 23.81 13.96 11.20
CA ARG A 80 23.22 12.78 10.56
C ARG A 80 21.77 12.58 11.01
N MET A 81 21.48 12.69 12.31
CA MET A 81 20.10 12.55 12.80
C MET A 81 19.16 13.64 12.27
N VAL A 82 19.67 14.86 12.06
CA VAL A 82 18.89 15.93 11.42
C VAL A 82 18.53 15.55 9.98
N GLN A 83 19.48 15.03 9.21
CA GLN A 83 19.22 14.55 7.85
C GLN A 83 18.23 13.39 7.81
N GLU A 84 18.37 12.42 8.72
CA GLU A 84 17.43 11.30 8.85
C GLU A 84 16.02 11.79 9.21
N THR A 85 15.91 12.80 10.07
CA THR A 85 14.62 13.42 10.44
C THR A 85 14.00 14.16 9.26
N ASP A 86 14.79 14.85 8.45
CA ASP A 86 14.34 15.58 7.25
C ASP A 86 13.74 14.62 6.22
N VAL A 87 14.44 13.51 5.95
CA VAL A 87 13.92 12.43 5.09
C VAL A 87 12.63 11.86 5.65
N LEU A 88 12.53 11.63 6.97
CA LEU A 88 11.30 11.13 7.60
C LEU A 88 10.12 12.11 7.47
N ILE A 89 10.38 13.42 7.44
CA ILE A 89 9.36 14.45 7.24
C ILE A 89 8.85 14.41 5.80
N ASP A 90 9.75 14.36 4.81
CA ASP A 90 9.39 14.26 3.40
C ASP A 90 8.60 12.98 3.09
N ASP A 91 8.88 11.93 3.84
CA ASP A 91 8.26 10.61 3.75
C ASP A 91 6.88 10.50 4.42
N LEU A 92 6.36 11.57 5.04
CA LEU A 92 5.09 11.54 5.77
C LEU A 92 3.90 11.40 4.80
N PRO A 93 3.05 10.38 4.98
CA PRO A 93 1.90 10.19 4.12
C PRO A 93 0.89 11.33 4.30
N GLY A 94 0.37 11.83 3.18
CA GLY A 94 -0.67 12.85 3.20
C GLY A 94 -0.18 14.28 3.46
N LEU A 95 1.15 14.53 3.44
CA LEU A 95 1.72 15.88 3.60
C LEU A 95 1.23 16.85 2.50
N ASP A 96 1.01 16.34 1.29
CA ASP A 96 0.54 17.10 0.13
C ASP A 96 -0.98 17.31 0.08
N LYS A 97 -1.74 16.60 0.93
CA LYS A 97 -3.21 16.60 0.93
C LYS A 97 -3.74 17.49 2.04
N THR A 98 -4.75 18.28 1.74
CA THR A 98 -5.50 19.01 2.77
C THR A 98 -6.40 18.07 3.57
N GLU A 99 -6.76 18.46 4.79
CA GLU A 99 -7.69 17.69 5.64
C GLU A 99 -9.02 17.40 4.92
N ALA A 100 -9.53 18.37 4.15
CA ALA A 100 -10.76 18.22 3.39
C ALA A 100 -10.66 17.12 2.32
N GLU A 101 -9.55 17.09 1.58
CA GLU A 101 -9.28 16.08 0.55
C GLU A 101 -9.10 14.69 1.17
N GLN A 102 -8.37 14.60 2.28
CA GLN A 102 -8.20 13.35 3.03
C GLN A 102 -9.56 12.82 3.51
N LEU A 103 -10.43 13.69 4.02
CA LEU A 103 -11.75 13.30 4.52
C LEU A 103 -12.70 12.88 3.39
N GLU A 104 -12.63 13.55 2.25
CA GLU A 104 -13.40 13.16 1.06
C GLU A 104 -12.93 11.82 0.49
N GLU A 105 -11.62 11.58 0.47
CA GLU A 105 -11.05 10.30 0.09
C GLU A 105 -11.46 9.18 1.04
N LEU A 106 -11.48 9.42 2.35
CA LEU A 106 -12.01 8.47 3.34
C LEU A 106 -13.48 8.14 3.09
N ARG A 107 -14.31 9.14 2.78
CA ARG A 107 -15.73 8.91 2.41
C ARG A 107 -15.85 8.07 1.15
N ARG A 108 -15.05 8.37 0.12
CA ARG A 108 -15.02 7.62 -1.13
C ARG A 108 -14.63 6.16 -0.89
N LEU A 109 -13.56 5.92 -0.13
CA LEU A 109 -13.09 4.58 0.22
C LEU A 109 -14.13 3.81 1.03
N GLN A 110 -14.85 4.48 1.94
CA GLN A 110 -15.92 3.86 2.70
C GLN A 110 -17.07 3.38 1.80
N ILE A 111 -17.48 4.21 0.84
CA ILE A 111 -18.52 3.86 -0.13
C ILE A 111 -18.07 2.67 -0.99
N GLN A 112 -16.86 2.72 -1.54
CA GLN A 112 -16.31 1.63 -2.34
C GLN A 112 -16.22 0.32 -1.55
N SER A 113 -15.74 0.38 -0.31
CA SER A 113 -15.68 -0.79 0.57
C SER A 113 -17.06 -1.37 0.85
N GLU A 114 -18.08 -0.53 1.02
CA GLU A 114 -19.46 -0.99 1.21
C GLU A 114 -20.03 -1.65 -0.04
N GLU A 115 -19.82 -1.06 -1.22
CA GLU A 115 -20.24 -1.61 -2.51
C GLU A 115 -19.55 -2.95 -2.82
N GLU A 116 -18.25 -3.04 -2.57
CA GLU A 116 -17.48 -4.29 -2.70
C GLU A 116 -17.97 -5.35 -1.72
N ALA A 117 -18.23 -4.98 -0.46
CA ALA A 117 -18.76 -5.91 0.53
C ALA A 117 -20.16 -6.43 0.14
N GLN A 118 -21.01 -5.59 -0.45
CA GLN A 118 -22.30 -6.02 -0.98
C GLN A 118 -22.14 -6.96 -2.17
N THR A 119 -21.22 -6.67 -3.08
CA THR A 119 -20.92 -7.51 -4.24
C THR A 119 -20.41 -8.88 -3.80
N LEU A 120 -19.48 -8.92 -2.85
CA LEU A 120 -18.96 -10.17 -2.26
C LEU A 120 -20.07 -11.00 -1.62
N ARG A 121 -21.03 -10.37 -0.94
CA ARG A 121 -22.20 -11.08 -0.39
C ARG A 121 -23.06 -11.71 -1.48
N GLN A 122 -23.35 -10.98 -2.55
CA GLN A 122 -24.15 -11.52 -3.66
C GLN A 122 -23.45 -12.72 -4.32
N VAL A 123 -22.14 -12.60 -4.58
CA VAL A 123 -21.35 -13.70 -5.14
C VAL A 123 -21.32 -14.91 -4.19
N ALA A 124 -21.21 -14.68 -2.88
CA ALA A 124 -21.24 -15.76 -1.89
C ALA A 124 -22.61 -16.48 -1.88
N GLU A 125 -23.72 -15.74 -1.92
CA GLU A 125 -25.07 -16.31 -2.00
C GLU A 125 -25.31 -17.10 -3.30
N GLU A 126 -24.76 -16.63 -4.43
CA GLU A 126 -24.81 -17.37 -5.68
C GLU A 126 -23.98 -18.64 -5.59
N ALA A 127 -22.76 -18.56 -5.08
CA ALA A 127 -21.89 -19.71 -4.89
C ALA A 127 -22.55 -20.77 -3.99
N GLU A 128 -23.22 -20.37 -2.91
CA GLU A 128 -23.98 -21.28 -2.05
C GLU A 128 -25.10 -21.98 -2.82
N ARG A 129 -25.88 -21.24 -3.63
CA ARG A 129 -26.92 -21.82 -4.51
C ARG A 129 -26.35 -22.82 -5.52
N TRP A 130 -25.18 -22.55 -6.08
CA TRP A 130 -24.49 -23.47 -6.99
C TRP A 130 -24.00 -24.73 -6.26
N MET A 131 -23.46 -24.57 -5.05
CA MET A 131 -23.03 -25.70 -4.20
C MET A 131 -24.20 -26.60 -3.81
N ASP A 132 -25.34 -26.04 -3.44
CA ASP A 132 -26.53 -26.81 -3.10
C ASP A 132 -27.05 -27.60 -4.31
N ARG A 133 -27.09 -27.00 -5.50
CA ARG A 133 -27.42 -27.74 -6.74
C ARG A 133 -26.44 -28.87 -7.03
N ALA A 134 -25.14 -28.64 -6.86
CA ALA A 134 -24.14 -29.67 -7.05
C ALA A 134 -24.32 -30.81 -6.05
N ARG A 135 -24.61 -30.50 -4.79
CA ARG A 135 -24.90 -31.47 -3.72
C ARG A 135 -26.14 -32.30 -4.03
N ASP A 136 -27.22 -31.68 -4.47
CA ASP A 136 -28.46 -32.37 -4.86
C ASP A 136 -28.22 -33.29 -6.06
N SER A 137 -27.45 -32.83 -7.05
CA SER A 137 -27.08 -33.65 -8.21
C SER A 137 -26.27 -34.88 -7.79
N LEU A 138 -25.28 -34.70 -6.91
CA LEU A 138 -24.50 -35.82 -6.35
C LEU A 138 -25.37 -36.78 -5.53
N ARG A 139 -26.36 -36.27 -4.80
CA ARG A 139 -27.33 -37.08 -4.06
C ARG A 139 -28.20 -37.93 -4.98
N VAL A 140 -28.72 -37.36 -6.05
CA VAL A 140 -29.51 -38.13 -7.05
C VAL A 140 -28.64 -39.21 -7.70
N ILE A 141 -27.38 -38.90 -8.04
CA ILE A 141 -26.44 -39.88 -8.59
C ILE A 141 -26.16 -40.99 -7.59
N SER A 142 -25.93 -40.68 -6.32
CA SER A 142 -25.66 -41.71 -5.30
C SER A 142 -26.88 -42.60 -5.07
N GLU A 143 -28.07 -42.03 -4.93
CA GLU A 143 -29.33 -42.79 -4.74
C GLU A 143 -29.67 -43.68 -5.94
N THR A 144 -29.37 -43.24 -7.17
CA THR A 144 -29.59 -44.04 -8.40
C THR A 144 -28.54 -45.13 -8.62
N ARG A 145 -27.30 -44.94 -8.15
CA ARG A 145 -26.21 -45.92 -8.25
C ARG A 145 -26.20 -46.95 -7.12
N LEU A 146 -26.71 -46.62 -5.93
CA LEU A 146 -26.82 -47.56 -4.79
C LEU A 146 -28.08 -48.43 -4.80
N ARG A 147 -29.09 -48.11 -5.61
CA ARG A 147 -30.33 -48.91 -5.75
C ARG A 147 -30.31 -49.95 -6.87
N ARG A 148 -29.23 -50.04 -7.65
CA ARG A 148 -28.94 -51.19 -8.52
C ARG A 148 -27.94 -52.10 -7.85
#